data_AF-A0A4Y8CAB0-F1
#
_entry.id   AF-A0A4Y8CAB0-F1
#
_cell.length_a   1.000
_cell.length_b   1.000
_cell.length_c   1.000
_cell.angle_alpha   90.00
_cell.angle_beta   90.00
_cell.angle_gamma   90.00
#
_symmetry.space_group_name_H-M   'P 1'
#
loop_
_entity.id
_entity.type
_entity.pdbx_description
1 polymer ?
#
loop_
_entity_poly.entity_id
_entity_poly.type
_entity_poly.pdbx_seq_one_letter_code
_entity_poly.pdbx_strand_id
1 'polypeptide(L)'
;ALRVGAELITHKEVITAKITHSNVLLMASKEQIQKLIVKEKLQDFGLKNLALFLQKDFLKPKKAELMAVINVNEDSFNAKSRVSEEDFEKRLNDFLALKPEYIDIGAVSSRPGSEYCGKEEEFKRLKKVLDLIYEKNYYEQAIFSLDSFDEYCLEYALNKGFKLIN
;
A
#
# COMPACT_ATOMS: atom_id res chain seq x y z
N ALA A 1 -8.77 -8.35 -29.92
CA ALA A 1 -9.09 -7.53 -28.72
C ALA A 1 -8.62 -8.24 -27.45
N LEU A 2 -7.73 -7.62 -26.66
CA LEU A 2 -7.08 -8.18 -25.46
C LEU A 2 -7.96 -8.14 -24.18
N ARG A 3 -9.17 -7.58 -24.25
CA ARG A 3 -10.08 -7.47 -23.09
C ARG A 3 -10.43 -8.84 -22.51
N VAL A 4 -10.16 -9.03 -21.22
CA VAL A 4 -10.51 -10.25 -20.46
C VAL A 4 -11.20 -9.93 -19.11
N GLY A 5 -11.46 -8.65 -18.82
CA GLY A 5 -12.02 -8.20 -17.55
C GLY A 5 -10.98 -8.02 -16.43
N ALA A 6 -9.69 -8.10 -16.75
CA ALA A 6 -8.59 -7.69 -15.88
C ALA A 6 -8.32 -6.20 -15.99
N GLU A 7 -7.58 -5.66 -15.01
CA GLU A 7 -7.18 -4.26 -14.95
C GLU A 7 -5.67 -4.12 -15.10
N LEU A 8 -5.23 -3.18 -15.93
CA LEU A 8 -3.82 -2.85 -16.09
C LEU A 8 -3.63 -1.38 -15.74
N ILE A 9 -2.90 -1.14 -14.67
CA ILE A 9 -2.52 0.20 -14.25
C ILE A 9 -1.25 0.59 -14.99
N THR A 10 -1.32 1.72 -15.68
CA THR A 10 -0.21 2.30 -16.46
C THR A 10 0.04 3.73 -16.01
N HIS A 11 1.26 4.22 -16.20
CA HIS A 11 1.56 5.62 -15.95
C HIS A 11 0.71 6.53 -16.87
N LYS A 12 0.17 7.63 -16.33
CA LYS A 12 -0.77 8.53 -17.03
C LYS A 12 -0.26 9.09 -18.35
N GLU A 13 1.06 9.28 -18.46
CA GLU A 13 1.70 9.84 -19.67
C GLU A 13 1.99 8.80 -20.77
N VAL A 14 1.65 7.51 -20.56
CA VAL A 14 1.78 6.49 -21.62
C VAL A 14 0.78 6.77 -22.74
N ILE A 15 -0.46 7.14 -22.40
CA ILE A 15 -1.51 7.40 -23.40
C ILE A 15 -1.22 8.66 -24.24
N THR A 16 -0.48 9.60 -23.68
CA THR A 16 -0.04 10.84 -24.36
C THR A 16 1.25 10.65 -25.16
N ALA A 17 1.86 9.46 -25.10
CA ALA A 17 3.15 9.13 -25.70
C ALA A 17 4.31 10.05 -25.26
N LYS A 18 4.18 10.79 -24.16
CA LYS A 18 5.29 11.60 -23.61
C LYS A 18 6.37 10.72 -22.96
N ILE A 19 5.99 9.51 -22.53
CA ILE A 19 6.93 8.47 -22.12
C ILE A 19 6.72 7.23 -22.97
N THR A 20 7.81 6.54 -23.26
CA THR A 20 7.80 5.33 -24.10
C THR A 20 7.83 4.04 -23.28
N HIS A 21 8.23 4.11 -22.01
CA HIS A 21 8.36 2.97 -21.11
C HIS A 21 7.87 3.33 -19.72
N SER A 22 7.14 2.43 -19.08
CA SER A 22 6.73 2.55 -17.67
C SER A 22 6.61 1.17 -17.03
N ASN A 23 6.74 1.13 -15.70
CA ASN A 23 6.24 -0.01 -14.94
C ASN A 23 4.71 -0.06 -15.04
N VAL A 24 4.16 -1.26 -14.92
CA VAL A 24 2.71 -1.50 -14.96
C VAL A 24 2.33 -2.49 -13.87
N LEU A 25 1.11 -2.36 -13.35
CA LEU A 25 0.54 -3.32 -12.40
C LEU A 25 -0.67 -3.99 -13.06
N LEU A 26 -0.56 -5.29 -13.32
CA LEU A 26 -1.64 -6.11 -13.86
C LEU A 26 -2.37 -6.78 -12.71
N MET A 27 -3.63 -6.40 -12.50
CA MET A 27 -4.53 -7.00 -11.52
C MET A 27 -5.48 -7.95 -12.24
N ALA A 28 -5.29 -9.25 -12.02
CA ALA A 28 -6.03 -10.28 -12.74
C ALA A 28 -6.22 -11.56 -11.90
N SER A 29 -7.35 -12.22 -12.09
CA SER A 29 -7.58 -13.58 -11.60
C SER A 29 -6.80 -14.60 -12.43
N LYS A 30 -6.58 -15.80 -11.89
CA LYS A 30 -5.93 -16.91 -12.62
C LYS A 30 -6.65 -17.20 -13.95
N GLU A 31 -7.97 -17.18 -13.95
CA GLU A 31 -8.77 -17.38 -15.16
C GLU A 31 -8.55 -16.27 -16.20
N GLN A 32 -8.50 -15.02 -15.75
CA GLN A 32 -8.25 -13.87 -16.63
C GLN A 32 -6.84 -13.95 -17.24
N ILE A 33 -5.83 -14.32 -16.45
CA ILE A 33 -4.45 -14.54 -16.95
C ILE A 33 -4.43 -15.62 -18.04
N GLN A 34 -5.10 -16.77 -17.83
CA GLN A 34 -5.14 -17.83 -18.84
C GLN A 34 -5.79 -17.36 -20.16
N LYS A 35 -6.91 -16.63 -20.07
CA LYS A 35 -7.56 -16.03 -21.24
C LYS A 35 -6.65 -15.00 -21.93
N LEU A 36 -5.90 -14.22 -21.15
CA LEU A 36 -4.99 -13.20 -21.66
C LEU A 36 -3.82 -13.81 -22.43
N ILE A 37 -3.17 -14.85 -21.88
CA ILE A 37 -2.06 -15.58 -22.53
C ILE A 37 -2.45 -16.07 -23.93
N VAL A 38 -3.63 -16.69 -24.08
CA VAL A 38 -4.10 -17.21 -25.37
C VAL A 38 -4.25 -16.06 -26.38
N LYS A 39 -4.81 -14.93 -25.96
CA LYS A 39 -5.01 -13.77 -26.83
C LYS A 39 -3.71 -13.08 -27.20
N GLU A 40 -2.77 -12.94 -26.27
CA GLU A 40 -1.46 -12.32 -26.50
C GLU A 40 -0.59 -13.14 -27.47
N LYS A 41 -0.65 -14.47 -27.42
CA LYS A 41 0.06 -15.36 -28.37
C LYS A 41 -0.34 -15.14 -29.83
N LEU A 42 -1.59 -14.71 -30.06
CA LEU A 42 -2.16 -14.47 -31.39
C LEU A 42 -1.83 -13.07 -31.93
N GLN A 43 -1.13 -12.23 -31.18
CA GLN A 43 -0.83 -10.84 -31.53
C GLN A 43 0.68 -10.62 -31.66
N ASP A 44 1.08 -9.63 -32.46
CA ASP A 44 2.48 -9.21 -32.60
C ASP A 44 2.84 -8.11 -31.59
N PHE A 45 3.86 -7.27 -31.87
CA PHE A 45 4.32 -6.18 -30.99
C PHE A 45 4.88 -6.64 -29.63
N GLY A 46 5.54 -7.79 -29.60
CA GLY A 46 6.20 -8.30 -28.39
C GLY A 46 5.25 -8.95 -27.37
N LEU A 47 3.93 -9.00 -27.63
CA LEU A 47 2.95 -9.63 -26.74
C LEU A 47 3.17 -11.13 -26.54
N LYS A 48 3.80 -11.81 -27.51
CA LYS A 48 4.25 -13.21 -27.35
C LYS A 48 5.21 -13.37 -26.16
N ASN A 49 6.07 -12.38 -25.89
CA ASN A 49 6.98 -12.40 -24.74
C ASN A 49 6.23 -12.16 -23.43
N LEU A 50 5.24 -11.27 -23.42
CA LEU A 50 4.37 -11.06 -22.26
C LEU A 50 3.59 -12.34 -21.94
N ALA A 51 3.06 -13.02 -22.95
CA ALA A 51 2.37 -14.30 -22.77
C ALA A 51 3.28 -15.37 -22.15
N LEU A 52 4.56 -15.42 -22.54
CA LEU A 52 5.56 -16.31 -21.94
C LEU A 52 5.85 -15.94 -20.48
N PHE A 53 5.93 -14.63 -20.17
CA PHE A 53 6.08 -14.16 -18.80
C PHE A 53 4.88 -14.55 -17.93
N LEU A 54 3.66 -14.33 -18.42
CA LEU A 54 2.42 -14.64 -17.70
C LEU A 54 2.16 -16.14 -17.51
N GLN A 55 2.81 -17.00 -18.29
CA GLN A 55 2.78 -18.45 -18.09
C GLN A 55 3.61 -18.92 -16.89
N LYS A 56 4.45 -18.06 -16.30
CA LYS A 56 5.15 -18.37 -15.06
C LYS A 56 4.13 -18.53 -13.92
N ASP A 57 4.44 -19.42 -12.98
CA ASP A 57 3.60 -19.60 -11.80
C ASP A 57 3.75 -18.42 -10.83
N PHE A 58 2.65 -17.68 -10.65
CA PHE A 58 2.51 -16.70 -9.59
C PHE A 58 2.03 -17.42 -8.32
N LEU A 59 2.97 -17.82 -7.48
CA LEU A 59 2.67 -18.52 -6.24
C LEU A 59 2.02 -17.56 -5.25
N LYS A 60 0.85 -17.95 -4.74
CA LYS A 60 0.28 -17.28 -3.57
C LYS A 60 1.10 -17.63 -2.32
N PRO A 61 1.25 -16.71 -1.36
CA PRO A 61 1.80 -17.02 -0.05
C PRO A 61 1.07 -18.24 0.54
N LYS A 62 1.84 -19.24 0.99
CA LYS A 62 1.27 -20.48 1.57
C LYS A 62 1.01 -20.38 3.07
N LYS A 63 1.58 -19.37 3.71
CA LYS A 63 1.45 -19.10 5.14
C LYS A 63 0.71 -17.78 5.30
N ALA A 64 -0.20 -17.74 6.28
CA ALA A 64 -0.76 -16.48 6.71
C ALA A 64 0.32 -15.67 7.43
N GLU A 65 0.36 -14.38 7.16
CA GLU A 65 1.21 -13.40 7.82
C GLU A 65 0.34 -12.55 8.74
N LEU A 66 0.90 -12.07 9.83
CA LEU A 66 0.20 -11.25 10.81
C LEU A 66 0.38 -9.78 10.50
N MET A 67 -0.73 -9.05 10.50
CA MET A 67 -0.77 -7.59 10.38
C MET A 67 -1.36 -7.01 11.67
N ALA A 68 -0.54 -6.30 12.43
CA ALA A 68 -0.99 -5.56 13.61
C ALA A 68 -1.56 -4.21 13.17
N VAL A 69 -2.79 -3.88 13.59
CA VAL A 69 -3.48 -2.65 13.18
C VAL A 69 -3.44 -1.62 14.30
N ILE A 70 -2.98 -0.41 13.99
CA ILE A 70 -2.91 0.73 14.89
C ILE A 70 -3.70 1.91 14.32
N ASN A 71 -4.86 2.17 14.90
CA ASN A 71 -5.64 3.36 14.59
C ASN A 71 -5.19 4.54 15.44
N VAL A 72 -4.86 5.65 14.77
CA VAL A 72 -4.45 6.94 15.33
C VAL A 72 -5.67 7.85 15.34
N ASN A 73 -6.17 8.18 16.53
CA ASN A 73 -7.32 9.09 16.68
C ASN A 73 -6.86 10.52 17.01
N GLU A 74 -7.79 11.48 17.05
CA GLU A 74 -7.51 12.88 17.42
C GLU A 74 -6.78 13.03 18.77
N ASP A 75 -7.15 12.20 19.75
CA ASP A 75 -6.52 12.20 21.08
C ASP A 75 -5.14 11.53 21.10
N SER A 76 -4.80 10.74 20.07
CA SER A 76 -3.58 9.95 20.04
C SER A 76 -2.33 10.80 19.82
N PHE A 77 -2.45 12.00 19.26
CA PHE A 77 -1.32 12.93 19.07
C PHE A 77 -1.77 14.39 19.13
N ASN A 78 -2.18 14.84 20.32
CA ASN A 78 -2.45 16.26 20.54
C ASN A 78 -1.13 17.05 20.43
N ALA A 79 -1.07 18.14 19.66
CA ALA A 79 0.18 18.83 19.32
C ALA A 79 1.00 19.30 20.54
N LYS A 80 0.36 19.42 21.71
CA LYS A 80 0.96 19.85 22.98
C LYS A 80 1.25 18.71 23.98
N SER A 81 0.89 17.46 23.67
CA SER A 81 1.02 16.35 24.62
C SER A 81 2.17 15.41 24.24
N ARG A 82 3.23 15.37 25.05
CA ARG A 82 4.28 14.33 24.95
C ARG A 82 3.76 12.95 25.36
N VAL A 83 2.76 12.93 26.24
CA VAL A 83 2.16 11.71 26.79
C VAL A 83 1.55 10.85 25.67
N SER A 84 0.92 11.49 24.69
CA SER A 84 0.26 10.76 23.60
C SER A 84 1.26 10.13 22.62
N GLU A 85 2.46 10.73 22.47
CA GLU A 85 3.55 10.15 21.66
C GLU A 85 4.15 8.92 22.34
N GLU A 86 4.39 9.01 23.65
CA GLU A 86 4.88 7.90 24.47
C GLU A 86 3.88 6.73 24.50
N ASP A 87 2.58 7.03 24.58
CA ASP A 87 1.52 6.01 24.56
C ASP A 87 1.46 5.24 23.23
N PHE A 88 1.55 5.96 22.11
CA PHE A 88 1.64 5.33 20.79
C PHE A 88 2.88 4.47 20.66
N GLU A 89 4.05 5.02 21.03
CA GLU A 89 5.31 4.29 20.93
C GLU A 89 5.31 3.04 21.82
N LYS A 90 4.74 3.13 23.02
CA LYS A 90 4.57 1.97 23.90
C LYS A 90 3.71 0.91 23.21
N ARG A 91 2.54 1.28 22.67
CA ARG A 91 1.66 0.35 21.95
C ARG A 91 2.34 -0.25 20.72
N LEU A 92 3.13 0.54 19.99
CA LEU A 92 3.91 0.06 18.86
C LEU A 92 4.94 -0.98 19.30
N ASN A 93 5.67 -0.73 20.39
CA ASN A 93 6.62 -1.68 20.96
C ASN A 93 5.94 -2.96 21.44
N ASP A 94 4.77 -2.86 22.08
CA ASP A 94 3.98 -4.03 22.49
C ASP A 94 3.60 -4.90 21.28
N PHE A 95 3.24 -4.28 20.14
CA PHE A 95 2.99 -5.02 18.91
C PHE A 95 4.26 -5.60 18.30
N LEU A 96 5.35 -4.84 18.23
CA LEU A 96 6.64 -5.32 17.72
C LEU A 96 7.18 -6.50 18.54
N ALA A 97 6.90 -6.55 19.84
CA ALA A 97 7.26 -7.68 20.70
C ALA A 97 6.56 -8.99 20.29
N LEU A 98 5.39 -8.91 19.64
CA LEU A 98 4.70 -10.07 19.05
C LEU A 98 5.29 -10.50 17.71
N LYS A 99 6.23 -9.73 17.15
CA LYS A 99 6.91 -9.97 15.87
C LYS A 99 5.95 -10.18 14.67
N PRO A 100 4.98 -9.28 14.45
CA PRO A 100 4.15 -9.35 13.26
C PRO A 100 5.00 -9.06 12.00
N GLU A 101 4.66 -9.67 10.88
CA GLU A 101 5.28 -9.34 9.60
C GLU A 101 4.92 -7.92 9.15
N TYR A 102 3.68 -7.49 9.43
CA TYR A 102 3.15 -6.19 9.03
C TYR A 102 2.64 -5.36 10.20
N ILE A 103 2.78 -4.04 10.10
CA ILE A 103 2.11 -3.06 10.96
C ILE A 103 1.36 -2.09 10.07
N ASP A 104 0.06 -2.00 10.26
CA ASP A 104 -0.84 -1.12 9.53
C ASP A 104 -1.25 0.06 10.40
N ILE A 105 -1.06 1.26 9.86
CA ILE A 105 -1.38 2.52 10.53
C ILE A 105 -2.53 3.17 9.79
N GLY A 106 -3.60 3.55 10.49
CA GLY A 106 -4.72 4.30 9.91
C GLY A 106 -5.09 5.48 10.79
N ALA A 107 -5.48 6.62 10.19
CA ALA A 107 -5.91 7.82 10.93
C ALA A 107 -7.35 8.25 10.64
N VAL A 108 -8.01 7.56 9.72
CA VAL A 108 -9.40 7.79 9.31
C VAL A 108 -10.27 6.65 9.81
N SER A 109 -11.46 6.98 10.32
CA SER A 109 -12.42 5.96 10.72
C SER A 109 -12.99 5.25 9.49
N SER A 110 -12.99 3.92 9.52
CA SER A 110 -13.67 3.05 8.53
C SER A 110 -15.05 2.58 9.00
N ARG A 111 -15.55 3.09 10.14
CA ARG A 111 -16.86 2.70 10.70
C ARG A 111 -18.01 3.14 9.77
N PRO A 112 -19.10 2.36 9.67
CA PRO A 112 -20.27 2.77 8.89
C PRO A 112 -20.78 4.15 9.33
N GLY A 113 -20.90 5.06 8.38
CA GLY A 113 -21.41 6.42 8.61
C GLY A 113 -20.37 7.45 9.08
N SER A 114 -19.07 7.12 9.16
CA SER A 114 -18.07 8.15 9.41
C SER A 114 -17.81 9.02 8.18
N GLU A 115 -17.71 10.32 8.40
CA GLU A 115 -17.32 11.28 7.38
C GLU A 115 -15.79 11.42 7.34
N TYR A 116 -15.25 11.57 6.14
CA TYR A 116 -13.82 11.82 5.98
C TYR A 116 -13.47 13.21 6.53
N CYS A 117 -12.50 13.27 7.43
CA CYS A 117 -12.06 14.51 8.07
C CYS A 117 -11.30 15.47 7.13
N GLY A 118 -10.90 14.99 5.95
CA GLY A 118 -10.14 15.75 4.97
C GLY A 118 -8.63 15.62 5.15
N LYS A 119 -7.90 15.78 4.02
CA LYS A 119 -6.45 15.58 3.91
C LYS A 119 -5.66 16.27 5.01
N GLU A 120 -5.94 17.55 5.27
CA GLU A 120 -5.15 18.36 6.21
C GLU A 120 -5.24 17.80 7.64
N GLU A 121 -6.42 17.32 8.04
CA GLU A 121 -6.63 16.77 9.37
C GLU A 121 -6.11 15.33 9.48
N GLU A 122 -6.28 14.51 8.44
CA GLU A 122 -5.65 13.18 8.36
C GLU A 122 -4.11 13.29 8.45
N PHE A 123 -3.50 14.14 7.62
CA PHE A 123 -2.06 14.34 7.62
C PHE A 123 -1.56 14.85 8.96
N LYS A 124 -2.28 15.79 9.59
CA LYS A 124 -1.94 16.30 10.92
C LYS A 124 -1.90 15.20 11.98
N ARG A 125 -2.78 14.20 11.91
CA ARG A 125 -2.78 13.02 12.81
C ARG A 125 -1.61 12.08 12.50
N LEU A 126 -1.35 11.83 11.23
CA LEU A 126 -0.32 10.89 10.78
C LEU A 126 1.10 11.41 10.96
N LYS A 127 1.34 12.71 10.69
CA LYS A 127 2.69 13.25 10.52
C LYS A 127 3.63 12.87 11.66
N LYS A 128 3.21 13.08 12.91
CA LYS A 128 4.03 12.79 14.09
C LYS A 128 4.33 11.29 14.24
N VAL A 129 3.35 10.43 13.97
CA VAL A 129 3.51 8.98 14.00
C VAL A 129 4.51 8.52 12.95
N LEU A 130 4.35 9.00 11.71
CA LEU A 130 5.24 8.66 10.61
C LEU A 130 6.67 9.17 10.87
N ASP A 131 6.81 10.38 11.43
CA ASP A 131 8.10 10.94 11.85
C ASP A 131 8.77 10.06 12.91
N LEU A 132 8.07 9.69 13.98
CA LEU A 132 8.59 8.85 15.05
C LEU A 132 9.02 7.46 14.55
N ILE A 133 8.21 6.82 13.68
CA ILE A 133 8.54 5.52 13.07
C ILE A 133 9.85 5.62 12.28
N TYR A 134 10.01 6.69 11.51
CA TYR A 134 11.21 6.92 10.70
C TYR A 134 12.44 7.26 11.54
N GLU A 135 12.34 8.24 12.43
CA GLU A 135 13.45 8.73 13.25
C GLU A 135 14.03 7.65 14.16
N LYS A 136 13.19 6.72 14.64
CA LYS A 136 13.60 5.59 15.49
C LYS A 136 13.86 4.30 14.72
N ASN A 137 13.81 4.32 13.39
CA ASN A 137 14.03 3.17 12.51
C ASN A 137 13.11 1.97 12.80
N TYR A 138 11.89 2.20 13.27
CA TYR A 138 10.94 1.11 13.52
C TYR A 138 10.57 0.36 12.23
N TYR A 139 10.63 1.02 11.08
CA TYR A 139 10.39 0.44 9.75
C TYR A 139 11.38 -0.66 9.34
N GLU A 140 12.47 -0.86 10.09
CA GLU A 140 13.41 -1.97 9.88
C GLU A 140 12.95 -3.26 10.59
N GLN A 141 12.04 -3.18 11.55
CA GLN A 141 11.61 -4.31 12.39
C GLN A 141 10.39 -5.05 11.85
N ALA A 142 9.56 -4.39 11.05
CA ALA A 142 8.37 -4.94 10.41
C ALA A 142 8.09 -4.20 9.09
N ILE A 143 7.20 -4.74 8.25
CA ILE A 143 6.74 -4.06 7.04
C ILE A 143 5.61 -3.10 7.41
N PHE A 144 5.86 -1.80 7.29
CA PHE A 144 4.85 -0.79 7.59
C PHE A 144 3.93 -0.54 6.39
N SER A 145 2.65 -0.46 6.70
CA SER A 145 1.51 -0.22 5.83
C SER A 145 0.78 1.03 6.30
N LEU A 146 0.31 1.86 5.36
CA LEU A 146 -0.54 3.00 5.65
C LEU A 146 -1.91 2.77 5.01
N ASP A 147 -2.96 2.75 5.84
CA ASP A 147 -4.37 2.75 5.46
C ASP A 147 -4.81 4.20 5.20
N SER A 148 -4.80 4.59 3.93
CA SER A 148 -5.14 5.94 3.46
C SER A 148 -5.43 5.92 1.97
N PHE A 149 -6.39 6.72 1.53
CA PHE A 149 -6.63 6.98 0.11
C PHE A 149 -6.09 8.33 -0.36
N ASP A 150 -5.57 9.16 0.56
CA ASP A 150 -4.99 10.47 0.22
C ASP A 150 -3.56 10.34 -0.32
N GLU A 151 -3.34 10.80 -1.56
CA GLU A 151 -2.06 10.69 -2.26
C GLU A 151 -0.90 11.34 -1.49
N TYR A 152 -1.15 12.46 -0.82
CA TYR A 152 -0.10 13.19 -0.10
C TYR A 152 0.34 12.44 1.17
N CYS A 153 -0.61 11.90 1.92
CA CYS A 153 -0.31 11.06 3.09
C CYS A 153 0.46 9.78 2.69
N LEU A 154 0.04 9.14 1.60
CA LEU A 154 0.70 7.94 1.05
C LEU A 154 2.14 8.24 0.60
N GLU A 155 2.35 9.29 -0.18
CA GLU A 155 3.68 9.70 -0.64
C GLU A 155 4.60 10.00 0.55
N TYR A 156 4.08 10.68 1.58
CA TYR A 156 4.84 11.00 2.78
C TYR A 156 5.28 9.75 3.55
N ALA A 157 4.38 8.76 3.71
CA ALA A 157 4.70 7.51 4.39
C ALA A 157 5.71 6.66 3.62
N LEU A 158 5.56 6.55 2.29
CA LEU A 158 6.51 5.82 1.43
C LEU A 158 7.91 6.41 1.52
N ASN A 159 8.03 7.74 1.54
CA ASN A 159 9.30 8.44 1.76
C ASN A 159 9.89 8.22 3.17
N LYS A 160 9.13 7.61 4.08
CA LYS A 160 9.52 7.28 5.47
C LYS A 160 9.63 5.78 5.72
N GLY A 161 9.87 5.00 4.68
CA GLY A 161 10.20 3.58 4.79
C GLY A 161 8.99 2.64 4.86
N PHE A 162 7.76 3.16 4.75
CA PHE A 162 6.59 2.32 4.53
C PHE A 162 6.71 1.64 3.16
N LYS A 163 6.21 0.41 3.06
CA LYS A 163 6.35 -0.42 1.85
C LYS A 163 5.02 -0.96 1.34
N LEU A 164 3.93 -0.72 2.06
CA LEU A 164 2.59 -1.14 1.68
C LEU A 164 1.63 0.06 1.77
N ILE A 165 0.75 0.14 0.78
CA ILE A 165 -0.43 1.01 0.77
C ILE A 165 -1.61 0.08 0.98
N ASN A 166 -2.47 0.39 1.94
CA ASN A 166 -3.70 -0.33 2.25
C ASN A 166 -4.91 0.56 1.94
#